data_AF-A0AAW9D1R1-F1
#
_entry.id   AF-A0AAW9D1R1-F1
#
_cell.length_a   1.000
_cell.length_b   1.000
_cell.length_c   1.000
_cell.angle_alpha   90.00
_cell.angle_beta   90.00
_cell.angle_gamma   90.00
#
_symmetry.space_group_name_H-M   'P 1'
#
loop_
_entity.id
_entity.type
_entity.pdbx_description
1 polymer ?
#
loop_
_entity_poly.entity_id
_entity_poly.type
_entity_poly.pdbx_seq_one_letter_code
_entity_poly.pdbx_strand_id
1 'polypeptide(L)'
;MTMQQLAAAQSNRPITTEELAALLSIRSQSIRKRYRQTGACFSLRPVKLPNGRLMWPDNQNHAPEQFSLFPPEPFSPTWPNAGTLAAEALARLLTGERLTQPTFGTSRWRLAAYIMTLKYFGWPVKSARVHYPSRTRPIAQYWLESEIIHAAIAIIEGAT
;
A
#
# COMPACT_ATOMS: atom_id res chain seq x y z
N MET A 1 -20.81 -4.71 -33.22
CA MET A 1 -19.89 -5.83 -33.56
C MET A 1 -18.48 -5.28 -33.52
N THR A 2 -17.82 -5.39 -32.37
CA THR A 2 -16.55 -4.72 -32.09
C THR A 2 -15.44 -5.76 -32.10
N MET A 3 -14.46 -5.59 -32.99
CA MET A 3 -13.31 -6.48 -33.19
C MET A 3 -12.35 -6.43 -31.99
N GLN A 4 -12.69 -7.10 -30.89
CA GLN A 4 -11.81 -7.13 -29.71
C GLN A 4 -11.80 -8.49 -28.99
N GLN A 5 -11.95 -9.58 -29.74
CA GLN A 5 -12.07 -10.94 -29.18
C GLN A 5 -11.09 -11.98 -29.72
N LEU A 6 -9.98 -11.60 -30.38
CA LEU A 6 -9.04 -12.58 -30.97
C LEU A 6 -7.60 -12.57 -30.43
N ALA A 7 -7.28 -11.76 -29.42
CA ALA A 7 -5.89 -11.67 -28.90
C ALA A 7 -5.60 -12.53 -27.65
N ALA A 8 -6.60 -13.22 -27.07
CA ALA A 8 -6.44 -13.90 -25.78
C ALA A 8 -6.04 -15.38 -25.85
N ALA A 9 -5.83 -15.95 -27.05
CA ALA A 9 -5.63 -17.40 -27.23
C ALA A 9 -4.21 -17.82 -27.66
N GLN A 10 -3.21 -16.94 -27.60
CA GLN A 10 -1.86 -17.21 -28.15
C GLN A 10 -0.74 -17.37 -27.10
N SER A 11 -1.02 -17.39 -25.79
CA SER A 11 0.02 -17.33 -24.75
C SER A 11 0.32 -18.66 -24.05
N ASN A 12 0.19 -19.80 -24.74
CA ASN A 12 0.54 -21.11 -24.14
C ASN A 12 1.58 -21.89 -24.95
N ARG A 13 2.35 -21.18 -25.80
CA ARG A 13 3.45 -21.78 -26.54
C ARG A 13 4.73 -21.68 -25.70
N PRO A 14 5.38 -22.80 -25.34
CA PRO A 14 6.68 -22.75 -24.71
C PRO A 14 7.69 -22.12 -25.68
N ILE A 15 8.32 -21.02 -25.27
CA ILE A 15 9.27 -20.26 -26.06
C ILE A 15 10.68 -20.84 -25.97
N THR A 16 11.45 -20.66 -27.03
CA THR A 16 12.83 -21.10 -27.12
C THR A 16 13.76 -20.14 -26.37
N THR A 17 15.00 -20.56 -26.12
CA THR A 17 15.99 -19.71 -25.43
C THR A 17 16.33 -18.45 -26.22
N GLU A 18 16.29 -18.53 -27.55
CA GLU A 18 16.52 -17.42 -28.47
C GLU A 18 15.35 -16.43 -28.46
N GLU A 19 14.12 -16.92 -28.42
CA GLU A 19 12.93 -16.08 -28.29
C GLU A 19 12.89 -15.39 -26.92
N LEU A 20 13.15 -16.11 -25.82
CA LEU A 20 13.27 -15.52 -24.49
C LEU A 20 14.35 -14.42 -24.43
N ALA A 21 15.46 -14.61 -25.14
CA ALA A 21 16.54 -13.63 -25.24
C ALA A 21 16.08 -12.34 -25.94
N ALA A 22 15.36 -12.46 -27.06
CA ALA A 22 14.78 -11.32 -27.76
C ALA A 22 13.75 -10.59 -26.89
N LEU A 23 12.90 -11.34 -26.20
CA LEU A 23 11.84 -10.84 -25.32
C LEU A 23 12.39 -10.07 -24.11
N LEU A 24 13.45 -10.56 -23.47
CA LEU A 24 14.08 -9.90 -22.32
C LEU A 24 15.13 -8.85 -22.73
N SER A 25 15.41 -8.69 -24.04
CA SER A 25 16.52 -7.88 -24.56
C SER A 25 17.88 -8.26 -23.95
N ILE A 26 18.11 -9.55 -23.71
CA ILE A 26 19.33 -10.10 -23.11
C ILE A 26 19.94 -11.15 -24.04
N ARG A 27 21.27 -11.26 -24.10
CA ARG A 27 21.96 -12.29 -24.89
C ARG A 27 21.58 -13.71 -24.41
N SER A 28 21.25 -14.60 -25.35
CA SER A 28 20.91 -16.01 -25.08
C SER A 28 21.97 -16.77 -24.28
N GLN A 29 23.25 -16.45 -24.48
CA GLN A 29 24.37 -17.02 -23.72
C GLN A 29 24.31 -16.68 -22.22
N SER A 30 23.82 -15.50 -21.85
CA SER A 30 23.68 -15.08 -20.45
C SER A 30 22.59 -15.90 -19.74
N ILE A 31 21.49 -16.20 -20.44
CA ILE A 31 20.40 -17.05 -19.95
C ILE A 31 20.91 -18.47 -19.69
N ARG A 32 21.65 -19.05 -20.65
CA ARG A 32 22.25 -20.39 -20.53
C ARG A 32 23.28 -20.46 -19.40
N LYS A 33 24.13 -19.44 -19.26
CA LYS A 33 25.13 -19.35 -18.18
C LYS A 33 24.47 -19.29 -16.81
N ARG A 34 23.46 -18.44 -16.63
CA ARG A 34 22.72 -18.30 -15.36
C ARG A 34 21.98 -19.58 -15.01
N TYR A 35 21.30 -20.20 -15.97
CA TYR A 35 20.65 -21.50 -15.75
C TYR A 35 21.65 -22.58 -15.30
N ARG A 36 22.84 -22.64 -15.92
CA ARG A 36 23.87 -23.62 -15.53
C ARG A 36 24.43 -23.37 -14.12
N GLN A 37 24.49 -22.12 -13.67
CA GLN A 37 25.02 -21.74 -12.36
C GLN A 37 24.01 -21.89 -11.23
N THR A 38 22.73 -21.57 -11.49
CA THR A 38 21.70 -21.39 -10.45
C THR A 38 20.48 -22.29 -10.64
N GLY A 39 20.37 -23.02 -11.75
CA GLY A 39 19.22 -23.87 -12.09
C GLY A 39 17.96 -23.11 -12.53
N ALA A 40 17.98 -21.77 -12.50
CA ALA A 40 16.86 -20.92 -12.88
C ALA A 40 17.36 -19.60 -13.50
N CYS A 41 16.55 -18.99 -14.36
CA CYS A 41 16.80 -17.66 -14.90
C CYS A 41 15.60 -16.77 -14.58
N PHE A 42 15.77 -15.71 -13.78
CA PHE A 42 14.66 -14.82 -13.37
C PHE A 42 13.46 -15.58 -12.80
N SER A 43 13.73 -16.58 -11.96
CA SER A 43 12.72 -17.50 -11.39
C SER A 43 12.00 -18.42 -12.40
N LEU A 44 12.29 -18.29 -13.70
CA LEU A 44 11.81 -19.22 -14.72
C LEU A 44 12.64 -20.50 -14.69
N ARG A 45 11.94 -21.64 -14.77
CA ARG A 45 12.54 -22.97 -14.90
C ARG A 45 12.22 -23.53 -16.28
N PRO A 46 13.23 -23.89 -17.09
CA PRO A 46 12.98 -24.46 -18.40
C PRO A 46 12.55 -25.93 -18.28
N VAL A 47 11.72 -26.36 -19.22
CA VAL A 47 11.44 -27.79 -19.47
C VAL A 47 12.49 -28.32 -20.44
N LYS A 48 13.11 -29.45 -20.09
CA LYS A 48 14.10 -30.11 -20.95
C LYS A 48 13.39 -31.10 -21.87
N LEU A 49 13.50 -30.89 -23.17
CA LEU A 49 12.95 -31.78 -24.19
C LEU A 49 13.83 -33.02 -24.40
N PRO A 50 13.30 -34.10 -25.01
CA PRO A 50 14.07 -35.30 -25.38
C PRO A 50 15.25 -35.01 -26.32
N ASN A 51 15.16 -33.93 -27.12
CA ASN A 51 16.21 -33.46 -28.01
C ASN A 51 17.26 -32.57 -27.33
N GLY A 52 17.21 -32.42 -26.00
CA GLY A 52 18.15 -31.61 -25.22
C GLY A 52 17.93 -30.10 -25.28
N ARG A 53 16.90 -29.61 -25.98
CA ARG A 53 16.56 -28.18 -26.02
C ARG A 53 15.84 -27.73 -24.74
N LEU A 54 16.07 -26.47 -24.34
CA LEU A 54 15.40 -25.83 -23.21
C LEU A 54 14.20 -25.01 -23.70
N MET A 55 13.03 -25.32 -23.17
CA MET A 55 11.78 -24.60 -23.39
C MET A 55 11.43 -23.76 -22.16
N TRP A 56 11.27 -22.47 -22.36
CA TRP A 56 10.96 -21.53 -21.29
C TRP A 56 9.46 -21.19 -21.31
N PRO A 57 8.82 -21.01 -20.15
CA PRO A 57 7.46 -20.50 -20.10
C PRO A 57 7.43 -19.04 -20.57
N ASP A 58 6.49 -18.73 -21.47
CA ASP A 58 6.21 -17.37 -21.95
C ASP A 58 5.41 -16.60 -20.88
N ASN A 59 6.07 -16.23 -19.78
CA ASN A 59 5.48 -15.39 -18.75
C ASN A 59 5.75 -13.91 -19.03
N GLN A 60 5.46 -13.43 -20.25
CA GLN A 60 5.55 -11.99 -20.55
C GLN A 60 4.43 -11.16 -19.92
N ASN A 61 3.40 -11.78 -19.35
CA ASN A 61 2.27 -11.05 -18.75
C ASN A 61 2.03 -11.42 -17.30
N HIS A 62 3.06 -11.27 -16.47
CA HIS A 62 2.81 -10.70 -15.15
C HIS A 62 3.37 -9.29 -15.14
N ALA A 63 2.58 -8.35 -15.68
CA ALA A 63 2.41 -7.13 -14.91
C ALA A 63 2.18 -7.55 -13.45
N PRO A 64 2.81 -6.92 -12.46
CA PRO A 64 2.38 -7.09 -11.08
C PRO A 64 0.98 -6.46 -10.94
N GLU A 65 -0.05 -7.07 -11.54
CA GLU A 65 -1.46 -6.84 -11.22
C GLU A 65 -1.85 -7.54 -9.91
N GLN A 66 -0.88 -8.04 -9.15
CA GLN A 66 -1.06 -8.13 -7.71
C GLN A 66 -1.05 -6.70 -7.16
N PHE A 67 -2.17 -5.99 -7.16
CA PHE A 67 -2.55 -5.02 -6.11
C PHE A 67 -3.83 -4.28 -6.50
N SER A 68 -4.98 -4.98 -6.56
CA SER A 68 -6.33 -4.41 -6.31
C SER A 68 -7.39 -5.51 -6.21
N LEU A 69 -7.10 -6.62 -5.52
CA LEU A 69 -8.10 -7.68 -5.26
C LEU A 69 -8.95 -7.42 -3.99
N PHE A 70 -8.60 -6.40 -3.21
CA PHE A 70 -9.34 -6.04 -2.01
C PHE A 70 -10.09 -4.73 -2.25
N PRO A 71 -11.39 -4.66 -1.90
CA PRO A 71 -12.06 -3.37 -1.71
C PRO A 71 -11.18 -2.50 -0.79
N PRO A 72 -11.12 -1.17 -0.98
CA PRO A 72 -10.46 -0.31 0.00
C PRO A 72 -11.00 -0.68 1.38
N GLU A 73 -10.11 -1.01 2.32
CA GLU A 73 -10.54 -1.48 3.64
C GLU A 73 -11.59 -0.50 4.18
N PRO A 74 -12.81 -0.99 4.49
CA PRO A 74 -13.84 -0.12 5.04
C PRO A 74 -13.28 0.55 6.29
N PHE A 75 -13.62 1.82 6.48
CA PHE A 75 -13.22 2.58 7.66
C PHE A 75 -13.77 1.92 8.92
N SER A 76 -12.97 1.05 9.55
CA SER A 76 -13.32 0.31 10.77
C SER A 76 -12.29 0.56 11.88
N PRO A 77 -12.04 1.82 12.28
CA PRO A 77 -11.09 2.10 13.34
C PRO A 77 -11.60 1.63 14.70
N THR A 78 -10.67 1.33 15.60
CA THR A 78 -10.99 1.01 16.99
C THR A 78 -11.21 2.31 17.78
N TRP A 79 -12.32 2.39 18.51
CA TRP A 79 -12.57 3.50 19.42
C TRP A 79 -11.68 3.39 20.66
N PRO A 80 -10.96 4.46 21.05
CA PRO A 80 -10.20 4.47 22.30
C PRO A 80 -11.13 4.41 23.52
N ASN A 81 -10.64 3.84 24.62
CA ASN A 81 -11.39 3.80 25.88
C ASN A 81 -11.77 5.20 26.36
N ALA A 82 -13.03 5.37 26.78
CA ALA A 82 -13.54 6.61 27.35
C ALA A 82 -12.71 7.06 28.57
N GLY A 83 -12.54 8.37 28.73
CA GLY A 83 -11.74 8.96 29.82
C GLY A 83 -10.22 8.93 29.61
N THR A 84 -9.73 8.35 28.51
CA THR A 84 -8.30 8.45 28.14
C THR A 84 -8.01 9.74 27.37
N LEU A 85 -6.78 10.26 27.49
CA LEU A 85 -6.35 11.43 26.71
C LEU A 85 -6.32 11.18 25.18
N ALA A 86 -6.23 9.91 24.77
CA ALA A 86 -6.41 9.53 23.36
C ALA A 86 -7.87 9.70 22.91
N ALA A 87 -8.84 9.33 23.76
CA ALA A 87 -10.26 9.58 23.50
C ALA A 87 -10.60 11.07 23.49
N GLU A 88 -10.02 11.86 24.39
CA GLU A 88 -10.21 13.33 24.37
C GLU A 88 -9.61 13.96 23.09
N ALA A 89 -8.40 13.54 22.70
CA ALA A 89 -7.79 14.00 21.45
C ALA A 89 -8.66 13.62 20.25
N LEU A 90 -9.19 12.40 20.21
CA LEU A 90 -10.09 11.97 19.14
C LEU A 90 -11.39 12.79 19.11
N ALA A 91 -12.03 13.03 20.27
CA ALA A 91 -13.25 13.83 20.35
C ALA A 91 -13.06 15.24 19.77
N ARG A 92 -11.92 15.88 20.07
CA ARG A 92 -11.57 17.19 19.50
C ARG A 92 -11.22 17.13 18.01
N LEU A 93 -10.63 16.03 17.53
CA LEU A 93 -10.42 15.85 16.10
C LEU A 93 -11.74 15.65 15.33
N LEU A 94 -12.72 14.97 15.95
CA LEU A 94 -14.05 14.74 15.37
C LEU A 94 -14.90 16.01 15.29
N THR A 95 -14.62 17.04 16.10
CA THR A 95 -15.25 18.36 15.90
C THR A 95 -14.67 19.13 14.70
N GLY A 96 -13.65 18.59 14.04
CA GLY A 96 -12.91 19.25 12.97
C GLY A 96 -11.81 20.19 13.45
N GLU A 97 -11.49 20.19 14.75
CA GLU A 97 -10.43 21.02 15.30
C GLU A 97 -9.05 20.57 14.77
N ARG A 98 -8.21 21.54 14.40
CA ARG A 98 -6.80 21.29 14.08
C ARG A 98 -5.94 21.38 15.34
N LEU A 99 -5.56 20.23 15.88
CA LEU A 99 -4.84 20.15 17.15
C LEU A 99 -3.33 20.40 16.99
N THR A 100 -2.78 21.20 17.90
CA THR A 100 -1.34 21.35 18.11
C THR A 100 -1.01 21.10 19.58
N GLN A 101 0.27 20.88 19.91
CA GLN A 101 0.68 20.65 21.31
C GLN A 101 0.21 21.78 22.26
N PRO A 102 0.36 23.08 21.94
CA PRO A 102 -0.15 24.16 22.78
C PRO A 102 -1.68 24.16 22.91
N THR A 103 -2.40 23.97 21.80
CA THR A 103 -3.88 24.00 21.78
C THR A 103 -4.49 22.82 22.55
N PHE A 104 -3.80 21.68 22.58
CA PHE A 104 -4.22 20.51 23.35
C PHE A 104 -4.00 20.68 24.86
N GLY A 105 -3.02 21.47 25.28
CA GLY A 105 -2.90 21.94 26.67
C GLY A 105 -2.38 20.93 27.70
N THR A 106 -1.97 19.71 27.31
CA THR A 106 -1.46 18.73 28.28
C THR A 106 -0.04 19.06 28.74
N SER A 107 0.11 19.28 30.05
CA SER A 107 1.40 19.52 30.71
C SER A 107 2.19 18.23 31.02
N ARG A 108 1.53 17.06 30.99
CA ARG A 108 2.09 15.78 31.46
C ARG A 108 2.68 14.88 30.36
N TRP A 109 2.21 14.99 29.10
CA TRP A 109 2.70 14.18 27.98
C TRP A 109 2.56 14.91 26.63
N ARG A 110 3.27 14.44 25.60
CA ARG A 110 3.20 14.93 24.21
C ARG A 110 1.95 14.43 23.46
N LEU A 111 1.16 15.35 22.90
CA LEU A 111 0.04 15.11 21.97
C LEU A 111 0.40 14.07 20.91
N ALA A 112 1.62 14.15 20.35
CA ALA A 112 2.10 13.23 19.34
C ALA A 112 2.03 11.74 19.75
N ALA A 113 2.12 11.41 21.05
CA ALA A 113 1.98 10.04 21.51
C ALA A 113 0.53 9.55 21.44
N TYR A 114 -0.44 10.38 21.83
CA TYR A 114 -1.86 10.05 21.72
C TYR A 114 -2.28 9.93 20.26
N ILE A 115 -1.78 10.81 19.40
CA ILE A 115 -1.96 10.69 17.95
C ILE A 115 -1.38 9.37 17.42
N MET A 116 -0.21 8.94 17.92
CA MET A 116 0.36 7.65 17.54
C MET A 116 -0.53 6.48 17.97
N THR A 117 -1.10 6.53 19.19
CA THR A 117 -2.10 5.55 19.65
C THR A 117 -3.31 5.50 18.72
N LEU A 118 -3.85 6.65 18.31
CA LEU A 118 -4.97 6.69 17.36
C LEU A 118 -4.58 6.07 16.01
N LYS A 119 -3.37 6.31 15.52
CA LYS A 119 -2.87 5.66 14.30
C LYS A 119 -2.77 4.14 14.45
N TYR A 120 -2.34 3.64 15.61
CA TYR A 120 -2.34 2.20 15.88
C TYR A 120 -3.74 1.61 15.94
N PHE A 121 -4.74 2.41 16.33
CA PHE A 121 -6.16 2.04 16.27
C PHE A 121 -6.79 2.18 14.88
N GLY A 122 -6.00 2.51 13.85
CA GLY A 122 -6.49 2.62 12.48
C GLY A 122 -7.07 3.98 12.11
N TRP A 123 -6.96 5.00 12.96
CA TRP A 123 -7.42 6.34 12.61
C TRP A 123 -6.45 7.02 11.62
N PRO A 124 -6.94 7.49 10.45
CA PRO A 124 -6.12 8.10 9.41
C PRO A 124 -5.79 9.58 9.72
N VAL A 125 -5.15 9.83 10.87
CA VAL A 125 -4.80 11.19 11.32
C VAL A 125 -3.71 11.80 10.44
N LYS A 126 -4.01 12.95 9.84
CA LYS A 126 -3.08 13.72 9.01
C LYS A 126 -2.23 14.65 9.89
N SER A 127 -1.07 15.05 9.36
CA SER A 127 -0.16 15.95 10.07
C SER A 127 0.62 16.86 9.14
N ALA A 128 0.81 18.12 9.54
CA ALA A 128 1.68 19.09 8.87
C ALA A 128 2.54 19.85 9.88
N ARG A 129 3.67 20.38 9.41
CA ARG A 129 4.53 21.28 10.17
C ARG A 129 4.00 22.70 9.99
N VAL A 130 3.60 23.34 11.09
CA VAL A 130 3.09 24.72 11.09
C VAL A 130 3.98 25.59 11.97
N HIS A 131 4.29 26.80 11.49
CA HIS A 131 5.00 27.79 12.29
C HIS A 131 4.02 28.41 13.30
N TYR A 132 4.39 28.42 14.57
CA TYR A 132 3.58 28.97 15.63
C TYR A 132 4.25 30.25 16.15
N PRO A 133 3.53 31.38 16.30
CA PRO A 133 4.15 32.68 16.56
C PRO A 133 5.00 32.73 17.83
N SER A 134 4.70 31.91 18.85
CA SER A 134 5.49 31.84 20.08
C SER A 134 6.69 30.88 20.02
N ARG A 135 6.97 30.22 18.89
CA ARG A 135 8.05 29.22 18.78
C ARG A 135 8.85 29.34 17.48
N THR A 136 10.17 29.37 17.63
CA THR A 136 11.13 29.38 16.51
C THR A 136 11.05 28.11 15.66
N ARG A 137 10.80 26.95 16.27
CA ARG A 137 10.74 25.65 15.57
C ARG A 137 9.30 25.32 15.16
N PRO A 138 9.07 24.83 13.92
CA PRO A 138 7.74 24.37 13.50
C PRO A 138 7.20 23.27 14.40
N ILE A 139 5.92 23.37 14.74
CA ILE A 139 5.19 22.40 15.56
C ILE A 139 4.35 21.51 14.64
N ALA A 140 4.13 20.26 15.04
CA ALA A 140 3.18 19.41 14.34
C ALA A 140 1.74 19.83 14.64
N GLN A 141 0.96 20.05 13.60
CA GLN A 141 -0.48 20.20 13.63
C GLN A 141 -1.13 18.92 13.10
N TYR A 142 -2.18 18.46 13.74
CA TYR A 142 -2.90 17.22 13.45
C TYR A 142 -4.37 17.51 13.18
N TRP A 143 -4.97 16.77 12.25
CA TRP A 143 -6.41 16.87 11.94
C TRP A 143 -6.92 15.58 11.32
N LEU A 144 -8.24 15.41 11.31
CA LEU A 144 -8.94 14.42 10.49
C LEU A 144 -9.52 15.10 9.24
N GLU A 145 -9.57 14.37 8.13
CA GLU A 145 -10.27 14.83 6.93
C GLU A 145 -11.78 14.81 7.18
N SER A 146 -12.52 15.72 6.54
CA SER A 146 -13.97 15.85 6.71
C SER A 146 -14.70 14.55 6.38
N GLU A 147 -14.27 13.84 5.34
CA GLU A 147 -14.82 12.53 4.95
C GLU A 147 -14.74 11.51 6.09
N ILE A 148 -13.63 11.49 6.81
CA ILE A 148 -13.39 10.59 7.94
C ILE A 148 -14.24 10.99 9.14
N ILE A 149 -14.39 12.29 9.38
CA ILE A 149 -15.26 12.81 10.45
C ILE A 149 -16.70 12.39 10.18
N HIS A 150 -17.20 12.59 8.96
CA HIS A 150 -18.56 12.19 8.59
C HIS A 150 -18.76 10.67 8.68
N ALA A 151 -17.79 9.87 8.22
CA ALA A 151 -17.83 8.42 8.35
C ALA A 151 -17.87 7.98 9.82
N ALA A 152 -17.09 8.60 10.70
CA ALA A 152 -17.09 8.31 12.12
C ALA A 152 -18.41 8.69 12.81
N ILE A 153 -18.98 9.84 12.47
CA ILE A 153 -20.29 10.28 12.98
C ILE A 153 -21.38 9.32 12.53
N ALA A 154 -21.38 8.91 11.25
CA ALA A 154 -22.34 7.93 10.74
C ALA A 154 -22.26 6.57 11.48
N ILE A 155 -21.06 6.13 11.91
CA ILE A 155 -20.89 4.94 12.73
C ILE A 155 -21.51 5.12 14.13
N ILE A 156 -21.33 6.30 14.73
CA ILE A 156 -21.92 6.61 16.05
C ILE A 156 -23.44 6.62 15.96
N GLU A 157 -24.00 7.31 14.95
CA GLU A 157 -25.45 7.44 14.74
C GLU A 157 -26.10 6.11 14.36
N GLY A 158 -25.41 5.26 13.59
CA GLY A 158 -25.90 3.92 13.22
C GLY A 158 -25.79 2.88 14.35
N ALA A 159 -25.11 3.19 15.46
CA ALA A 159 -25.00 2.33 16.63
C ALA A 159 -26.05 2.65 17.71
N THR A 160 -26.78 3.76 17.57
CA THR A 160 -27.92 4.19 18.41
C THR A 160 -29.26 3.73 17.84
#